data_AF-A0A9P6HGU1-F1
#
_entry.id   AF-A0A9P6HGU1-F1
#
_cell.length_a   1.000
_cell.length_b   1.000
_cell.length_c   1.000
_cell.angle_alpha   90.00
_cell.angle_beta   90.00
_cell.angle_gamma   90.00
#
_symmetry.space_group_name_H-M   'P 1'
#
loop_
_entity.id
_entity.type
_entity.pdbx_description
1 polymer ?
#
loop_
_entity_poly.entity_id
_entity_poly.type
_entity_poly.pdbx_seq_one_letter_code
_entity_poly.pdbx_strand_id
1 'polypeptide(L)'
;MFLEASPLRPHCVAQERIHVWCPVTSRAVLVSEGGVTTLNWDDLERIKEVALNSLQSSTRATYGAGLLAFHVFCTAKDIAEESRAPVSSVILQSFVSRMAGIYSASTVTNYIAGIRAWHMVHGVPWTVGGPELDTIIKGAKNMAPKSSTKKKRAAITVEYIQNVYLQLSPTEPLDVAAFACLTSAFWATARLGELTV
;
A
#
# COMPACT_ATOMS: atom_id res chain seq x y z
N MET A 1 15.83 -13.75 2.55
CA MET A 1 14.83 -14.79 2.86
C MET A 1 13.70 -14.62 1.86
N PHE A 2 13.55 -15.54 0.91
CA PHE A 2 12.51 -15.48 -0.11
C PHE A 2 11.32 -16.32 0.37
N LEU A 3 10.10 -15.85 0.07
CA LEU A 3 8.90 -16.63 0.30
C LEU A 3 8.78 -17.64 -0.85
N GLU A 4 8.70 -18.93 -0.53
CA GLU A 4 8.47 -19.96 -1.54
C GLU A 4 7.04 -19.87 -2.10
N ALA A 5 6.89 -20.20 -3.37
CA ALA A 5 5.57 -20.26 -3.99
C ALA A 5 4.76 -21.39 -3.36
N SER A 6 3.48 -21.10 -3.12
CA SER A 6 2.51 -22.10 -2.68
C SER A 6 1.20 -21.89 -3.45
N PRO A 7 0.26 -22.87 -3.42
CA PRO A 7 -1.07 -22.68 -4.01
C PRO A 7 -1.80 -21.43 -3.49
N LEU A 8 -1.57 -21.07 -2.22
CA LEU A 8 -2.15 -19.87 -1.61
C LEU A 8 -1.43 -18.57 -2.01
N ARG A 9 -0.19 -18.66 -2.49
CA ARG A 9 0.66 -17.52 -2.84
C ARG A 9 1.51 -17.85 -4.07
N PRO A 10 0.89 -17.95 -5.26
CA PRO A 10 1.65 -18.17 -6.48
C PRO A 10 2.52 -16.95 -6.79
N HIS A 11 3.55 -17.17 -7.61
CA HIS A 11 4.42 -16.08 -8.08
C HIS A 11 3.63 -15.09 -8.93
N CYS A 12 3.65 -13.82 -8.52
CA CYS A 12 3.04 -12.71 -9.24
C CYS A 12 3.74 -11.39 -8.92
N VAL A 13 3.50 -10.39 -9.77
CA VAL A 13 3.98 -9.03 -9.56
C VAL A 13 3.30 -8.40 -8.33
N ALA A 14 3.95 -7.41 -7.71
CA ALA A 14 3.49 -6.84 -6.43
C ALA A 14 2.04 -6.37 -6.45
N GLN A 15 1.58 -5.72 -7.54
CA GLN A 15 0.22 -5.22 -7.66
C GLN A 15 -0.87 -6.30 -7.68
N GLU A 16 -0.51 -7.53 -8.06
CA GLU A 16 -1.47 -8.64 -8.15
C GLU A 16 -1.57 -9.43 -6.84
N ARG A 17 -0.67 -9.24 -5.87
CA ARG A 17 -0.63 -10.06 -4.66
C ARG A 17 -1.91 -9.96 -3.82
N ILE A 18 -2.48 -8.76 -3.69
CA ILE A 18 -3.73 -8.58 -2.94
C ILE A 18 -4.88 -9.39 -3.57
N HIS A 19 -4.88 -9.52 -4.90
CA HIS A 19 -5.88 -10.27 -5.66
C HIS A 19 -5.61 -11.78 -5.63
N VAL A 20 -4.39 -12.19 -5.98
CA VAL A 20 -4.07 -13.59 -6.29
C VAL A 20 -3.70 -14.39 -5.03
N TRP A 21 -3.16 -13.76 -3.99
CA TRP A 21 -2.83 -14.49 -2.76
C TRP A 21 -4.08 -14.69 -1.93
N CYS A 22 -4.40 -15.93 -1.61
CA CYS A 22 -5.64 -16.29 -0.94
C CYS A 22 -5.37 -16.71 0.53
N PRO A 23 -6.13 -16.19 1.50
CA PRO A 23 -6.11 -16.71 2.86
C PRO A 23 -6.79 -18.08 2.91
N VAL A 24 -6.44 -18.90 3.90
CA VAL A 24 -7.07 -20.22 4.13
C VAL A 24 -8.57 -20.05 4.39
N THR A 25 -8.95 -19.10 5.25
CA THR A 25 -10.36 -18.82 5.60
C THR A 25 -10.94 -17.69 4.76
N SER A 26 -10.96 -17.84 3.44
CA SER A 26 -11.54 -16.84 2.54
C SER A 26 -13.08 -16.92 2.50
N ARG A 27 -13.72 -15.85 2.02
CA ARG A 27 -15.17 -15.81 1.74
C ARG A 27 -15.66 -17.03 0.95
N ALA A 28 -14.88 -17.48 -0.04
CA ALA A 28 -15.25 -18.62 -0.86
C ALA A 28 -15.27 -19.94 -0.09
N VAL A 29 -14.33 -20.12 0.84
CA VAL A 29 -14.30 -21.29 1.72
C VAL A 29 -15.50 -21.28 2.67
N LEU A 30 -15.82 -20.13 3.28
CA LEU A 30 -16.96 -19.99 4.17
C LEU A 30 -18.32 -20.23 3.47
N VAL A 31 -18.47 -19.79 2.22
CA VAL A 31 -19.68 -20.06 1.42
C VAL A 31 -19.81 -21.54 1.08
N SER A 32 -18.70 -22.24 0.83
CA SER A 32 -18.71 -23.68 0.55
C SER A 32 -19.00 -24.55 1.78
N GLU A 33 -18.64 -24.09 2.99
CA GLU A 33 -18.78 -24.86 4.24
C GLU A 33 -20.10 -24.57 5.00
N GLY A 34 -20.73 -23.41 4.78
CA GLY A 34 -21.87 -22.93 5.58
C GLY A 34 -23.13 -22.58 4.76
N GLY A 35 -23.35 -23.26 3.63
CA GLY A 35 -24.34 -22.91 2.59
C GLY A 35 -25.66 -22.29 3.07
N VAL A 36 -25.87 -21.01 2.75
CA VAL A 36 -27.16 -20.29 2.75
C VAL A 36 -27.14 -19.14 1.71
N THR A 37 -26.56 -19.35 0.53
CA THR A 37 -26.62 -18.33 -0.54
C THR A 37 -26.79 -18.99 -1.90
N THR A 38 -27.53 -18.35 -2.81
CA THR A 38 -27.60 -18.73 -4.23
C THR A 38 -26.39 -18.25 -5.02
N LEU A 39 -25.36 -17.71 -4.35
CA LEU A 39 -24.21 -17.08 -4.97
C LEU A 39 -23.24 -18.14 -5.46
N ASN A 40 -22.79 -17.99 -6.71
CA ASN A 40 -21.82 -18.89 -7.32
C ASN A 40 -20.38 -18.31 -7.23
N TRP A 41 -19.41 -19.01 -7.82
CA TRP A 41 -18.02 -18.55 -7.84
C TRP A 41 -17.83 -17.22 -8.57
N ASP A 42 -18.57 -16.99 -9.66
CA ASP A 42 -18.47 -15.76 -10.45
C ASP A 42 -18.94 -14.54 -9.63
N ASP A 43 -19.99 -14.70 -8.82
CA ASP A 43 -20.45 -13.66 -7.90
C ASP A 43 -19.37 -13.28 -6.87
N LEU A 44 -18.69 -14.28 -6.31
CA LEU A 44 -17.64 -14.07 -5.31
C LEU A 44 -16.40 -13.42 -5.92
N GLU A 45 -16.00 -13.83 -7.12
CA GLU A 45 -14.90 -13.20 -7.84
C GLU A 45 -15.26 -11.76 -8.23
N ARG A 46 -16.51 -11.50 -8.64
CA ARG A 46 -16.97 -10.15 -8.96
C ARG A 46 -16.91 -9.22 -7.75
N ILE A 47 -17.29 -9.69 -6.56
CA ILE A 47 -17.15 -8.91 -5.31
C ILE A 47 -15.69 -8.54 -5.06
N LYS A 48 -14.78 -9.50 -5.26
CA LYS A 48 -13.34 -9.32 -5.08
C LYS A 48 -12.77 -8.31 -6.08
N GLU A 49 -13.15 -8.41 -7.36
CA GLU A 49 -12.79 -7.44 -8.40
C GLU A 49 -13.25 -6.03 -8.06
N VAL A 50 -14.51 -5.85 -7.65
CA VAL A 50 -15.07 -4.55 -7.28
C VAL A 50 -14.32 -3.97 -6.08
N ALA A 51 -14.04 -4.79 -5.06
CA ALA A 51 -13.26 -4.37 -3.90
C ALA A 51 -11.84 -3.93 -4.29
N LEU A 52 -11.18 -4.65 -5.21
CA LEU A 52 -9.84 -4.30 -5.70
C LEU A 52 -9.82 -3.00 -6.51
N ASN A 53 -10.88 -2.70 -7.25
CA ASN A 53 -11.00 -1.46 -8.02
C ASN A 53 -11.07 -0.21 -7.13
N SER A 54 -11.25 -0.35 -5.82
CA SER A 54 -11.07 0.75 -4.87
C SER A 54 -9.60 1.21 -4.73
N LEU A 55 -8.64 0.46 -5.27
CA LEU A 55 -7.21 0.71 -5.16
C LEU A 55 -6.57 1.01 -6.53
N GLN A 56 -5.91 2.16 -6.64
CA GLN A 56 -5.05 2.46 -7.79
C GLN A 56 -3.91 1.43 -7.93
N SER A 57 -3.42 1.19 -9.15
CA SER A 57 -2.34 0.23 -9.43
C SER A 57 -1.08 0.45 -8.60
N SER A 58 -0.69 1.71 -8.39
CA SER A 58 0.46 2.08 -7.53
C SER A 58 0.23 1.73 -6.06
N THR A 59 -0.99 1.93 -5.57
CA THR A 59 -1.41 1.53 -4.21
C THR A 59 -1.41 0.02 -4.08
N ARG A 60 -1.94 -0.72 -5.07
CA ARG A 60 -1.91 -2.18 -5.10
C ARG A 60 -0.48 -2.72 -5.03
N ALA A 61 0.45 -2.14 -5.78
CA ALA A 61 1.85 -2.52 -5.73
C ALA A 61 2.48 -2.28 -4.34
N THR A 62 2.22 -1.12 -3.75
CA THR A 62 2.72 -0.77 -2.41
C THR A 62 2.15 -1.71 -1.34
N TYR A 63 0.84 -1.97 -1.40
CA TYR A 63 0.15 -2.86 -0.47
C TYR A 63 0.60 -4.32 -0.64
N GLY A 64 0.78 -4.79 -1.87
CA GLY A 64 1.30 -6.14 -2.14
C GLY A 64 2.77 -6.31 -1.74
N ALA A 65 3.58 -5.24 -1.73
CA ALA A 65 4.91 -5.28 -1.12
C ALA A 65 4.82 -5.47 0.40
N GLY A 66 3.90 -4.75 1.06
CA GLY A 66 3.63 -4.93 2.49
C GLY A 66 3.09 -6.30 2.84
N LEU A 67 2.20 -6.86 2.01
CA LEU A 67 1.68 -8.20 2.19
C LEU A 67 2.79 -9.27 2.07
N LEU A 68 3.71 -9.13 1.12
CA LEU A 68 4.90 -9.99 1.05
C LEU A 68 5.73 -9.90 2.33
N ALA A 69 6.01 -8.68 2.82
CA ALA A 69 6.79 -8.50 4.04
C ALA A 69 6.11 -9.18 5.25
N PHE A 70 4.78 -9.11 5.34
CA PHE A 70 4.00 -9.78 6.37
C PHE A 70 4.13 -11.31 6.30
N HIS A 71 3.96 -11.92 5.12
CA HIS A 71 4.10 -13.38 4.99
C HIS A 71 5.54 -13.87 5.21
N VAL A 72 6.55 -13.08 4.84
CA VAL A 72 7.95 -13.38 5.17
C VAL A 72 8.16 -13.33 6.68
N PHE A 73 7.60 -12.33 7.36
CA PHE A 73 7.61 -12.26 8.83
C PHE A 73 6.91 -13.47 9.47
N CYS A 74 5.72 -13.84 9.00
CA CYS A 74 5.00 -15.00 9.52
C CYS A 74 5.79 -16.30 9.33
N THR A 75 6.42 -16.48 8.18
CA THR A 75 7.27 -17.65 7.90
C THR A 75 8.49 -17.67 8.82
N ALA A 76 9.15 -16.53 9.04
CA ALA A 76 10.28 -16.42 9.96
C ALA A 76 9.92 -16.61 11.44
N LYS A 77 8.62 -16.61 11.77
CA LYS A 77 8.09 -16.80 13.13
C LYS A 77 7.31 -18.11 13.28
N ASP A 78 7.34 -18.97 12.26
CA ASP A 78 6.59 -20.22 12.20
C ASP A 78 5.08 -20.05 12.49
N ILE A 79 4.52 -18.90 12.07
CA ILE A 79 3.09 -18.64 12.18
C ILE A 79 2.38 -19.43 11.08
N ALA A 80 1.53 -20.37 11.51
CA ALA A 80 0.72 -21.22 10.64
C ALA A 80 -0.22 -20.41 9.73
N GLU A 81 -0.56 -20.94 8.56
CA GLU A 81 -1.32 -20.24 7.52
C GLU A 81 -2.70 -19.76 7.99
N GLU A 82 -3.40 -20.62 8.72
CA GLU A 82 -4.69 -20.38 9.34
C GLU A 82 -4.66 -19.26 10.39
N SER A 83 -3.49 -18.93 10.95
CA SER A 83 -3.32 -17.83 11.91
C SER A 83 -2.95 -16.49 11.25
N ARG A 84 -2.77 -16.46 9.92
CA ARG A 84 -2.40 -15.23 9.17
C ARG A 84 -3.60 -14.39 8.77
N ALA A 85 -4.79 -15.01 8.70
CA ALA A 85 -6.06 -14.38 8.36
C ALA A 85 -7.20 -15.25 8.94
N PRO A 86 -8.08 -14.70 9.82
CA PRO A 86 -8.00 -13.37 10.43
C PRO A 86 -6.74 -13.20 11.27
N VAL A 87 -5.99 -12.11 11.04
CA VAL A 87 -4.80 -11.80 11.84
C VAL A 87 -5.20 -11.42 13.27
N SER A 88 -4.45 -11.85 14.28
CA SER A 88 -4.66 -11.44 15.68
C SER A 88 -3.96 -10.11 15.99
N SER A 89 -4.42 -9.40 17.02
CA SER A 89 -3.81 -8.12 17.44
C SER A 89 -2.33 -8.30 17.78
N VAL A 90 -1.99 -9.37 18.51
CA VAL A 90 -0.61 -9.66 18.93
C VAL A 90 0.31 -9.91 17.74
N ILE A 91 -0.15 -10.66 16.72
CA ILE A 91 0.64 -10.91 15.51
C ILE A 91 0.90 -9.60 14.77
N LEU A 92 -0.15 -8.76 14.62
CA LEU A 92 -0.02 -7.49 13.93
C LEU A 92 0.90 -6.52 14.69
N GLN A 93 0.74 -6.41 16.01
CA GLN A 93 1.62 -5.62 16.88
C GLN A 93 3.07 -6.10 16.79
N SER A 94 3.32 -7.42 16.83
CA SER A 94 4.66 -7.98 16.68
C SER A 94 5.26 -7.68 15.30
N PHE A 95 4.45 -7.69 14.24
CA PHE A 95 4.89 -7.31 12.91
C PHE A 95 5.28 -5.83 12.83
N VAL A 96 4.49 -4.93 13.43
CA VAL A 96 4.82 -3.50 13.52
C VAL A 96 6.11 -3.28 14.31
N SER A 97 6.25 -3.92 15.47
CA SER A 97 7.46 -3.84 16.28
C SER A 97 8.70 -4.34 15.53
N ARG A 98 8.58 -5.34 14.64
CA ARG A 98 9.69 -5.81 13.81
C ARG A 98 10.22 -4.75 12.84
N MET A 99 9.34 -3.85 12.37
CA MET A 99 9.69 -2.79 11.42
C MET A 99 10.18 -1.50 12.11
N ALA A 100 9.93 -1.35 13.41
CA ALA A 100 10.34 -0.19 14.18
C ALA A 100 11.86 0.03 14.10
N GLY A 101 12.28 1.28 13.91
CA GLY A 101 13.71 1.61 13.77
C GLY A 101 14.33 1.30 12.39
N ILE A 102 13.61 0.60 11.51
CA ILE A 102 14.12 0.19 10.19
C ILE A 102 13.39 0.95 9.08
N TYR A 103 12.07 1.05 9.19
CA TYR A 103 11.23 1.64 8.15
C TYR A 103 10.67 3.01 8.54
N SER A 104 10.31 3.81 7.53
CA SER A 104 9.59 5.06 7.75
C SER A 104 8.19 4.80 8.33
N ALA A 105 7.68 5.80 9.04
CA ALA A 105 6.28 5.87 9.48
C ALA A 105 5.27 5.53 8.38
N SER A 106 5.49 6.10 7.18
CA SER A 106 4.62 5.90 6.02
C SER A 106 4.67 4.46 5.50
N THR A 107 5.85 3.83 5.51
CA THR A 107 6.01 2.44 5.05
C THR A 107 5.29 1.47 5.97
N VAL A 108 5.47 1.62 7.29
CA VAL A 108 4.75 0.81 8.30
C VAL A 108 3.25 0.92 8.12
N THR A 109 2.74 2.15 7.99
CA THR A 109 1.31 2.42 7.82
C THR A 109 0.77 1.79 6.53
N ASN A 110 1.51 1.92 5.42
CA ASN A 110 1.13 1.32 4.13
C ASN A 110 1.12 -0.21 4.18
N TYR A 111 2.05 -0.82 4.91
CA TYR A 111 2.10 -2.28 5.02
C TYR A 111 0.91 -2.83 5.80
N ILE A 112 0.55 -2.20 6.92
CA ILE A 112 -0.67 -2.54 7.67
C ILE A 112 -1.92 -2.36 6.79
N ALA A 113 -1.99 -1.26 6.05
CA ALA A 113 -3.09 -1.00 5.13
C ALA A 113 -3.19 -2.08 4.03
N GLY A 114 -2.05 -2.60 3.54
CA GLY A 114 -2.02 -3.71 2.61
C GLY A 114 -2.57 -5.02 3.19
N ILE A 115 -2.21 -5.36 4.42
CA ILE A 115 -2.77 -6.53 5.12
C ILE A 115 -4.29 -6.37 5.30
N ARG A 116 -4.74 -5.17 5.69
CA ARG A 116 -6.16 -4.85 5.84
C ARG A 116 -6.92 -4.96 4.52
N ALA A 117 -6.38 -4.40 3.44
CA ALA A 117 -6.97 -4.48 2.11
C ALA A 117 -7.10 -5.94 1.65
N TRP A 118 -6.07 -6.75 1.89
CA TRP A 118 -6.10 -8.18 1.61
C TRP A 118 -7.23 -8.90 2.38
N HIS A 119 -7.41 -8.63 3.66
CA HIS A 119 -8.54 -9.17 4.43
C HIS A 119 -9.89 -8.78 3.82
N MET A 120 -10.07 -7.49 3.49
CA MET A 120 -11.33 -6.99 2.92
C MET A 120 -11.66 -7.61 1.56
N VAL A 121 -10.68 -7.67 0.66
CA VAL A 121 -10.82 -8.22 -0.69
C VAL A 121 -11.28 -9.69 -0.64
N HIS A 122 -10.66 -10.47 0.26
CA HIS A 122 -10.99 -11.89 0.45
C HIS A 122 -12.14 -12.15 1.43
N GLY A 123 -12.76 -11.10 1.97
CA GLY A 123 -13.91 -11.20 2.88
C GLY A 123 -13.59 -11.81 4.24
N VAL A 124 -12.34 -11.68 4.68
CA VAL A 124 -11.91 -12.08 6.03
C VAL A 124 -12.22 -10.95 7.01
N PRO A 125 -12.83 -11.23 8.18
CA PRO A 125 -13.05 -10.23 9.20
C PRO A 125 -11.77 -9.49 9.60
N TRP A 126 -11.83 -8.17 9.68
CA TRP A 126 -10.76 -7.33 10.21
C TRP A 126 -11.13 -6.89 11.62
N THR A 127 -10.73 -7.66 12.62
CA THR A 127 -11.07 -7.44 14.04
C THR A 127 -9.96 -6.77 14.84
N VAL A 128 -8.85 -6.41 14.18
CA VAL A 128 -7.68 -5.81 14.81
C VAL A 128 -7.64 -4.29 14.63
N GLY A 129 -7.21 -3.59 15.68
CA GLY A 129 -7.16 -2.13 15.70
C GLY A 129 -7.26 -1.57 17.12
N GLY A 130 -7.60 -0.30 17.21
CA GLY A 130 -7.83 0.38 18.47
C GLY A 130 -6.56 0.93 19.15
N PRO A 131 -6.70 1.45 20.38
CA PRO A 131 -5.68 2.27 21.03
C PRO A 131 -4.32 1.58 21.22
N GLU A 132 -4.32 0.25 21.40
CA GLU A 132 -3.09 -0.52 21.57
C GLU A 132 -2.26 -0.55 20.28
N LEU A 133 -2.89 -0.88 19.14
CA LEU A 133 -2.20 -0.88 17.85
C LEU A 133 -1.74 0.54 17.49
N ASP A 134 -2.55 1.56 17.77
CA ASP A 134 -2.19 2.96 17.56
C ASP A 134 -0.97 3.37 18.38
N THR A 135 -0.88 2.88 19.62
CA THR A 135 0.27 3.11 20.51
C THR A 135 1.54 2.47 19.96
N ILE A 136 1.47 1.24 19.48
CA ILE A 136 2.62 0.55 18.87
C ILE A 136 3.04 1.23 17.56
N ILE A 137 2.09 1.63 16.71
CA ILE A 137 2.38 2.39 15.49
C ILE A 137 3.05 3.72 15.86
N LYS A 138 2.55 4.44 16.86
CA LYS A 138 3.16 5.69 17.33
C LYS A 138 4.58 5.47 17.84
N GLY A 139 4.83 4.39 18.58
CA GLY A 139 6.17 3.97 18.99
C GLY A 139 7.09 3.75 17.79
N ALA A 140 6.65 2.96 16.81
CA ALA A 140 7.40 2.69 15.58
C ALA A 140 7.72 3.98 14.80
N LYS A 141 6.77 4.93 14.75
CA LYS A 141 6.97 6.26 14.14
C LYS A 141 8.06 7.06 14.85
N ASN A 142 8.07 7.07 16.18
CA ASN A 142 9.09 7.78 16.96
C ASN A 142 10.48 7.14 16.81
N MET A 143 10.52 5.83 16.57
CA MET A 143 11.77 5.10 16.33
C MET A 143 12.26 5.19 14.88
N ALA A 144 11.45 5.71 13.94
CA ALA A 144 11.81 5.72 12.53
C ALA A 144 13.17 6.41 12.29
N PRO A 145 14.02 5.90 11.37
CA PRO A 145 15.31 6.49 11.10
C PRO A 145 15.19 7.97 10.75
N LYS A 146 16.06 8.83 11.30
CA LYS A 146 16.09 10.26 10.93
C LYS A 146 16.32 10.44 9.42
N SER A 147 17.06 9.54 8.79
CA SER A 147 17.28 9.49 7.34
C SER A 147 16.01 9.23 6.52
N SER A 148 14.96 8.66 7.13
CA SER A 148 13.69 8.39 6.47
C SER A 148 12.80 9.62 6.30
N THR A 149 13.14 10.72 6.99
CA THR A 149 12.43 12.00 6.90
C THR A 149 13.23 12.96 6.01
N LYS A 150 12.61 13.44 4.93
CA LYS A 150 13.23 14.49 4.11
C LYS A 150 13.12 15.83 4.83
N LYS A 151 14.20 16.63 4.79
CA LYS A 151 14.14 18.04 5.20
C LYS A 151 13.04 18.75 4.40
N LYS A 152 12.32 19.68 5.04
CA LYS A 152 11.34 20.53 4.37
C LYS A 152 12.03 21.21 3.18
N ARG A 153 11.50 20.99 1.97
CA ARG A 153 12.00 21.66 0.77
C ARG A 153 11.65 23.14 0.86
N ALA A 154 12.54 24.01 0.38
CA ALA A 154 12.24 25.43 0.23
C ALA A 154 11.03 25.59 -0.71
N ALA A 155 10.21 26.62 -0.46
CA ALA A 155 9.14 26.95 -1.37
C ALA A 155 9.73 27.38 -2.72
N ILE A 156 9.06 27.00 -3.81
CA ILE A 156 9.32 27.62 -5.11
C ILE A 156 8.82 29.06 -5.01
N THR A 157 9.64 30.03 -5.42
CA THR A 157 9.27 31.45 -5.42
C THR A 157 9.15 31.97 -6.85
N VAL A 158 8.56 33.16 -7.02
CA VAL A 158 8.45 33.79 -8.34
C VAL A 158 9.83 34.07 -8.92
N GLU A 159 10.79 34.47 -8.08
CA GLU A 159 12.19 34.70 -8.49
C GLU A 159 12.84 33.40 -8.98
N TYR A 160 12.54 32.27 -8.35
CA TYR A 160 13.00 30.97 -8.83
C TYR A 160 12.45 30.68 -10.24
N ILE A 161 11.16 30.90 -10.47
CA ILE A 161 10.53 30.69 -11.77
C ILE A 161 11.11 31.63 -12.84
N GLN A 162 11.36 32.90 -12.49
CA GLN A 162 12.02 33.86 -13.37
C GLN A 162 13.44 33.41 -13.74
N ASN A 163 14.21 32.92 -12.79
CA ASN A 163 15.55 32.39 -13.06
C ASN A 163 15.52 31.16 -13.97
N VAL A 164 14.52 30.29 -13.82
CA VAL A 164 14.31 29.16 -14.75
C VAL A 164 13.99 29.68 -16.15
N TYR A 165 13.09 30.67 -16.30
CA TYR A 165 12.74 31.25 -17.59
C TYR A 165 13.96 31.77 -18.37
N LEU A 166 14.91 32.40 -17.67
CA LEU A 166 16.13 32.93 -18.29
C LEU A 166 17.06 31.86 -18.88
N GLN A 167 16.88 30.59 -18.51
CA GLN A 167 17.66 29.47 -19.02
C GLN A 167 16.94 28.72 -20.16
N LEU A 168 15.68 29.07 -20.45
CA LEU A 168 14.84 28.41 -21.44
C LEU A 168 14.87 29.16 -22.77
N SER A 169 14.85 28.42 -23.88
CA SER A 169 14.75 28.99 -25.21
C SER A 169 13.29 29.31 -25.56
N PRO A 170 12.94 30.56 -25.92
CA PRO A 170 11.58 30.91 -26.30
C PRO A 170 11.17 30.35 -27.68
N THR A 171 12.12 29.80 -28.45
CA THR A 171 11.86 29.20 -29.77
C THR A 171 11.82 27.68 -29.74
N GLU A 172 12.21 27.05 -28.63
CA GLU A 172 12.16 25.61 -28.45
C GLU A 172 10.78 25.21 -27.90
N PRO A 173 9.95 24.45 -28.65
CA PRO A 173 8.61 24.10 -28.21
C PRO A 173 8.56 23.36 -26.87
N LEU A 174 9.56 22.52 -26.58
CA LEU A 174 9.65 21.81 -25.30
C LEU A 174 9.82 22.77 -24.12
N ASP A 175 10.71 23.75 -24.26
CA ASP A 175 11.00 24.73 -23.22
C ASP A 175 9.79 25.61 -22.93
N VAL A 176 9.09 26.05 -23.98
CA VAL A 176 7.85 26.82 -23.87
C VAL A 176 6.76 26.01 -23.14
N ALA A 177 6.58 24.74 -23.51
CA ALA A 177 5.60 23.86 -22.86
C ALA A 177 5.95 23.59 -21.39
N ALA A 178 7.24 23.34 -21.08
CA ALA A 178 7.71 23.14 -19.71
C ALA A 178 7.49 24.38 -18.84
N PHE A 179 7.74 25.58 -19.38
CA PHE A 179 7.49 26.83 -18.67
C PHE A 179 6.01 27.11 -18.43
N ALA A 180 5.15 26.84 -19.43
CA ALA A 180 3.71 26.92 -19.27
C ALA A 180 3.22 25.97 -18.16
N CYS A 181 3.69 24.70 -18.17
CA CYS A 181 3.35 23.74 -17.13
C CYS A 181 3.82 24.19 -15.74
N LEU A 182 5.05 24.71 -15.61
CA LEU A 182 5.59 25.22 -14.34
C LEU A 182 4.74 26.38 -13.78
N THR A 183 4.43 27.36 -14.62
CA THR A 183 3.67 28.54 -14.19
C THR A 183 2.21 28.19 -13.86
N SER A 184 1.56 27.33 -14.66
CA SER A 184 0.23 26.81 -14.34
C SER A 184 0.23 26.02 -13.03
N ALA A 185 1.22 25.14 -12.81
CA ALA A 185 1.33 24.38 -11.56
C ALA A 185 1.48 25.30 -10.34
N PHE A 186 2.32 26.33 -10.47
CA PHE A 186 2.58 27.28 -9.39
C PHE A 186 1.34 28.09 -9.02
N TRP A 187 0.68 28.71 -10.00
CA TRP A 187 -0.45 29.61 -9.75
C TRP A 187 -1.76 28.89 -9.45
N ALA A 188 -1.99 27.73 -10.06
CA ALA A 188 -3.18 26.91 -9.78
C ALA A 188 -2.99 26.01 -8.55
N THR A 189 -1.79 25.95 -7.98
CA THR A 189 -1.41 24.94 -6.96
C THR A 189 -1.67 23.50 -7.41
N ALA A 190 -1.61 23.27 -8.72
CA ALA A 190 -1.93 21.99 -9.34
C ALA A 190 -0.83 20.96 -9.10
N ARG A 191 -1.20 19.68 -9.04
CA ARG A 191 -0.21 18.59 -9.00
C ARG A 191 0.37 18.40 -10.39
N LEU A 192 1.63 17.98 -10.47
CA LEU A 192 2.28 17.72 -11.75
C LEU A 192 1.50 16.71 -12.60
N GLY A 193 1.01 15.63 -11.99
CA GLY A 193 0.20 14.61 -12.68
C GLY A 193 -1.19 15.08 -13.14
N GLU A 194 -1.61 16.30 -12.82
CA GLU A 194 -2.82 16.91 -13.38
C GLU A 194 -2.53 17.70 -14.67
N LEU A 195 -1.26 18.06 -14.89
CA LEU A 195 -0.82 18.89 -16.03
C LEU A 195 0.00 18.11 -17.06
N THR A 196 0.57 16.97 -16.67
CA THR A 196 1.40 16.14 -17.54
C THR A 196 0.74 14.78 -17.76
N VAL A 197 0.72 14.33 -19.01
CA VAL A 197 0.25 12.99 -19.46
C VAL A 197 1.38 11.97 -19.50
#